data_AF-A0A6G0WGH3-F1
#
_entry.id   AF-A0A6G0WGH3-F1
#
_cell.length_a   1.000
_cell.length_b   1.000
_cell.length_c   1.000
_cell.angle_alpha   90.00
_cell.angle_beta   90.00
_cell.angle_gamma   90.00
#
_symmetry.space_group_name_H-M   'P 1'
#
loop_
_entity.id
_entity.type
_entity.pdbx_description
1 polymer ?
#
loop_
_entity_poly.entity_id
_entity_poly.type
_entity_poly.pdbx_seq_one_letter_code
_entity_poly.pdbx_strand_id
1 'polypeptide(L)'
;MSKRAGVDANDYSRFNNIVDSDEEDNSAKENVKPQAKAAPCRNCSKDGAKLKCSICKKAAYCNRQCQTSDWTFHRRTCKKPEDDKDKDVPAVKKPTTSDKPKAPRTEIVREDEEEDLEDARGYKNGLPYFHREQSQVEKELIGNIAPQKIQDTTAPAAITAPPKHDGSAWNHAGTFEERDTTTWCKDRLGELLRNLQVKSNGFTIKGGEIKDVRGESSICVVRGKKRFLFDFDFTIEWEVIGKSFKGKLVFKDIDNEGDNEITCRYDKSPSDATEAQQLSDAIKSGFQKEALARIGQFITEYNAL
;
A
#
# COMPACT_ATOMS: atom_id res chain seq x y z
N MET A 1 38.85 -33.33 32.35
CA MET A 1 39.00 -32.97 30.92
C MET A 1 37.93 -33.72 30.13
N SER A 2 36.78 -33.10 29.88
CA SER A 2 35.72 -33.73 29.06
C SER A 2 35.74 -33.13 27.66
N LYS A 3 36.15 -33.93 26.68
CA LYS A 3 36.08 -33.60 25.25
C LYS A 3 34.60 -33.59 24.83
N ARG A 4 34.12 -32.49 24.24
CA ARG A 4 32.81 -32.44 23.57
C ARG A 4 32.97 -33.12 22.21
N ALA A 5 32.20 -34.18 21.96
CA ALA A 5 32.10 -34.78 20.64
C ALA A 5 31.38 -33.81 19.70
N GLY A 6 32.01 -33.50 18.56
CA GLY A 6 31.39 -32.73 17.49
C GLY A 6 30.32 -33.57 16.80
N VAL A 7 29.14 -33.00 16.60
CA VAL A 7 28.09 -33.61 15.77
C VAL A 7 28.33 -33.12 14.35
N ASP A 8 28.53 -34.05 13.42
CA ASP A 8 28.73 -33.77 12.00
C ASP A 8 27.48 -33.09 11.42
N ALA A 9 27.68 -31.98 10.72
CA ALA A 9 26.62 -31.18 10.11
C ALA A 9 25.90 -31.93 8.97
N ASN A 10 26.48 -33.02 8.47
CA ASN A 10 25.92 -33.86 7.41
C ASN A 10 25.28 -35.17 7.92
N ASP A 11 25.04 -35.34 9.22
CA ASP A 11 24.33 -36.51 9.74
C ASP A 11 22.80 -36.39 9.58
N TYR A 12 22.30 -36.85 8.44
CA TYR A 12 20.88 -36.88 8.11
C TYR A 12 20.12 -38.07 8.71
N SER A 13 20.77 -38.91 9.53
CA SER A 13 20.12 -40.02 10.26
C SER A 13 18.99 -39.53 11.17
N ARG A 14 19.01 -38.25 11.54
CA ARG A 14 17.95 -37.54 12.28
C ARG A 14 16.62 -37.47 11.53
N PHE A 15 16.63 -37.56 10.19
CA PHE A 15 15.44 -37.43 9.35
C PHE A 15 14.87 -38.77 8.88
N ASN A 16 15.59 -39.88 9.11
CA ASN A 16 15.17 -41.23 8.67
C ASN A 16 13.89 -41.75 9.35
N ASN A 17 13.42 -41.09 10.41
CA ASN A 17 12.20 -41.48 11.13
C ASN A 17 11.05 -40.47 11.00
N ILE A 18 11.11 -39.54 10.04
CA ILE A 18 9.97 -38.68 9.72
C ILE A 18 9.09 -39.42 8.71
N VAL A 19 8.06 -40.09 9.23
CA VAL A 19 6.98 -40.66 8.42
C VAL A 19 5.91 -39.59 8.19
N ASP A 20 5.59 -39.37 6.93
CA ASP A 20 4.60 -38.42 6.43
C ASP A 20 3.23 -39.12 6.43
N SER A 21 2.45 -38.93 7.50
CA SER A 21 1.07 -39.44 7.56
C SER A 21 0.22 -38.56 8.46
N ASP A 22 -0.62 -37.76 7.80
CA ASP A 22 -1.86 -37.20 8.34
C ASP A 22 -2.70 -38.33 8.97
N GLU A 23 -3.00 -38.24 10.28
CA GLU A 23 -4.28 -38.64 10.94
C GLU A 23 -4.18 -38.52 12.48
N GLU A 24 -5.29 -38.13 13.11
CA GLU A 24 -5.46 -37.82 14.53
C GLU A 24 -5.42 -39.08 15.46
N ASP A 25 -4.81 -38.97 16.66
CA ASP A 25 -5.46 -39.11 17.99
C ASP A 25 -4.44 -39.34 19.14
N ASN A 26 -4.84 -38.91 20.33
CA ASN A 26 -4.21 -38.86 21.65
C ASN A 26 -3.59 -40.17 22.16
N SER A 27 -2.39 -40.09 22.75
CA SER A 27 -2.17 -40.51 24.16
C SER A 27 -0.75 -40.14 24.66
N ALA A 28 -0.65 -39.94 25.97
CA ALA A 28 0.38 -39.20 26.69
C ALA A 28 1.74 -39.93 26.88
N LYS A 29 2.84 -39.16 26.94
CA LYS A 29 3.61 -38.90 28.20
C LYS A 29 4.83 -37.98 27.99
N GLU A 30 4.73 -36.86 28.71
CA GLU A 30 5.72 -35.95 29.32
C GLU A 30 7.22 -36.06 28.98
N ASN A 31 7.78 -34.93 28.53
CA ASN A 31 9.07 -34.45 29.03
C ASN A 31 8.99 -32.93 29.28
N VAL A 32 9.17 -32.55 30.54
CA VAL A 32 8.85 -31.23 31.10
C VAL A 32 9.97 -30.23 30.81
N LYS A 33 9.67 -29.23 29.96
CA LYS A 33 10.40 -27.95 29.88
C LYS A 33 9.66 -26.95 30.80
N PRO A 34 10.35 -26.14 31.63
CA PRO A 34 9.68 -25.26 32.59
C PRO A 34 8.79 -24.25 31.85
N GLN A 35 7.47 -24.40 32.01
CA GLN A 35 6.48 -23.50 31.44
C GLN A 35 6.60 -22.12 32.11
N ALA A 36 7.00 -21.12 31.33
CA ALA A 36 6.78 -19.73 31.72
C ALA A 36 5.26 -19.52 31.82
N LYS A 37 4.78 -19.20 33.03
CA LYS A 37 3.36 -18.97 33.31
C LYS A 37 2.79 -17.99 32.28
N ALA A 38 1.82 -18.43 31.49
CA ALA A 38 1.14 -17.59 30.51
C ALA A 38 0.42 -16.46 31.25
N ALA A 39 0.70 -15.21 30.87
CA ALA A 39 0.05 -14.06 31.47
C ALA A 39 -1.49 -14.13 31.24
N PRO A 40 -2.30 -13.59 32.15
CA PRO A 40 -3.73 -13.45 31.92
C PRO A 40 -3.99 -12.45 30.79
N CYS A 41 -5.02 -12.71 29.99
CA CYS A 41 -5.42 -11.80 28.92
C CYS A 41 -5.94 -10.48 29.49
N ARG A 42 -5.44 -9.36 28.99
CA ARG A 42 -5.78 -8.03 29.50
C ARG A 42 -7.25 -7.62 29.27
N ASN A 43 -7.89 -8.16 28.24
CA ASN A 43 -9.28 -7.85 27.90
C ASN A 43 -10.31 -8.71 28.65
N CYS A 44 -10.16 -10.05 28.61
CA CYS A 44 -11.13 -10.99 29.16
C CYS A 44 -10.69 -11.68 30.45
N SER A 45 -9.51 -11.34 30.97
CA SER A 45 -8.91 -11.88 32.20
C SER A 45 -8.71 -13.39 32.25
N LYS A 46 -8.88 -14.09 31.12
CA LYS A 46 -8.64 -15.55 31.02
C LYS A 46 -7.16 -15.85 30.95
N ASP A 47 -6.74 -16.90 31.65
CA ASP A 47 -5.38 -17.42 31.58
C ASP A 47 -5.07 -18.04 30.21
N GLY A 48 -3.78 -18.11 29.86
CA GLY A 48 -3.36 -18.69 28.59
C GLY A 48 -3.26 -17.69 27.44
N ALA A 49 -2.96 -16.41 27.72
CA ALA A 49 -2.68 -15.44 26.66
C ALA A 49 -1.38 -15.80 25.92
N LYS A 50 -1.51 -16.18 24.65
CA LYS A 50 -0.37 -16.54 23.78
C LYS A 50 0.12 -15.36 22.94
N LEU A 51 -0.70 -14.33 22.75
CA LEU A 51 -0.41 -13.19 21.88
C LEU A 51 0.00 -11.98 22.71
N LYS A 52 1.02 -11.23 22.28
CA LYS A 52 1.45 -9.97 22.93
C LYS A 52 1.24 -8.80 21.97
N CYS A 53 1.02 -7.60 22.52
CA CYS A 53 0.94 -6.39 21.71
C CYS A 53 2.26 -6.16 20.95
N SER A 54 2.21 -5.99 19.64
CA SER A 54 3.41 -5.83 18.79
C SER A 54 4.19 -4.54 19.06
N ILE A 55 3.51 -3.49 19.56
CA ILE A 55 4.10 -2.16 19.78
C ILE A 55 4.83 -2.10 21.13
N CYS A 56 4.11 -2.40 22.22
CA CYS A 56 4.66 -2.26 23.57
C CYS A 56 5.21 -3.58 24.15
N LYS A 57 4.88 -4.73 23.57
CA LYS A 57 5.22 -6.10 24.05
C LYS A 57 4.80 -6.44 25.49
N LYS A 58 4.12 -5.52 26.19
CA LYS A 58 3.73 -5.63 27.61
C LYS A 58 2.32 -6.20 27.82
N ALA A 59 1.35 -5.84 26.97
CA ALA A 59 -0.01 -6.37 27.07
C ALA A 59 -0.12 -7.74 26.39
N ALA A 60 -0.81 -8.69 27.02
CA ALA A 60 -1.04 -10.05 26.53
C ALA A 60 -2.54 -10.31 26.27
N TYR A 61 -2.85 -11.08 25.23
CA TYR A 61 -4.19 -11.39 24.76
C TYR A 61 -4.35 -12.88 24.41
N CYS A 62 -5.55 -13.44 24.65
CA CYS A 62 -5.88 -14.78 24.18
C CYS A 62 -5.91 -14.87 22.64
N ASN A 63 -6.46 -13.84 21.99
CA ASN A 63 -6.67 -13.79 20.54
C ASN A 63 -6.73 -12.33 20.02
N ARG A 64 -6.76 -12.18 18.70
CA ARG A 64 -6.83 -10.87 18.02
C ARG A 64 -8.08 -10.07 18.38
N GLN A 65 -9.22 -10.73 18.60
CA GLN A 65 -10.48 -10.09 19.01
C GLN A 65 -10.32 -9.33 20.33
N CYS A 66 -9.69 -9.96 21.33
CA CYS A 66 -9.40 -9.36 22.62
C CYS A 66 -8.41 -8.19 22.53
N GLN A 67 -7.47 -8.23 21.58
CA GLN A 67 -6.54 -7.14 21.34
C GLN A 67 -7.24 -5.92 20.73
N THR A 68 -8.15 -6.13 19.78
CA THR A 68 -8.88 -5.05 19.11
C THR A 68 -9.89 -4.37 20.04
N SER A 69 -10.59 -5.13 20.89
CA SER A 69 -11.53 -4.54 21.86
C SER A 69 -10.81 -3.71 22.94
N ASP A 70 -9.69 -4.21 23.47
CA ASP A 70 -8.87 -3.48 24.44
C ASP A 70 -8.14 -2.28 23.82
N TRP A 71 -8.03 -2.17 22.49
CA TRP A 71 -7.32 -1.07 21.83
C TRP A 71 -7.86 0.32 22.20
N THR A 72 -9.16 0.43 22.48
CA THR A 72 -9.81 1.67 22.94
C THR A 72 -9.18 2.23 24.23
N PHE A 73 -8.73 1.36 25.12
CA PHE A 73 -8.12 1.71 26.40
C PHE A 73 -6.59 1.55 26.37
N HIS A 74 -6.09 0.47 25.78
CA HIS A 74 -4.67 0.15 25.71
C HIS A 74 -3.86 1.20 24.94
N ARG A 75 -4.39 1.76 23.84
CA ARG A 75 -3.65 2.73 23.00
C ARG A 75 -3.12 3.94 23.77
N ARG A 76 -3.82 4.36 24.83
CA ARG A 76 -3.42 5.50 25.69
C ARG A 76 -2.17 5.20 26.53
N THR A 77 -1.89 3.92 26.77
CA THR A 77 -0.77 3.45 27.60
C THR A 77 0.25 2.61 26.80
N CYS A 78 0.00 2.41 25.51
CA CYS A 78 0.85 1.64 24.61
C CYS A 78 2.07 2.49 24.21
N LYS A 79 3.23 2.21 24.83
CA LYS A 79 4.51 2.85 24.50
C LYS A 79 5.52 1.80 24.05
N LYS A 80 6.23 2.08 22.96
CA LYS A 80 7.33 1.25 22.48
C LYS A 80 8.46 1.26 23.53
N PRO A 81 8.97 0.11 23.99
CA PRO A 81 10.16 0.11 24.83
C PRO A 81 11.36 0.61 24.02
N GLU A 82 12.16 1.49 24.61
CA GLU A 82 13.49 1.83 24.08
C GLU A 82 14.41 0.63 24.35
N ASP A 83 15.23 0.26 23.36
CA ASP A 83 16.18 -0.84 23.48
C ASP A 83 17.39 -0.35 24.30
N ASP A 84 17.44 -0.65 25.60
CA ASP A 84 18.63 -0.44 26.43
C ASP A 84 19.74 -1.40 25.98
N LYS A 85 20.62 -0.93 25.08
CA LYS A 85 21.97 -1.45 24.92
C LYS A 85 22.96 -0.43 25.49
N ASP A 86 23.76 -0.95 26.42
CA ASP A 86 25.01 -0.42 26.98
C ASP A 86 24.96 0.81 27.89
N LYS A 87 25.13 0.54 29.18
CA LYS A 87 25.80 1.44 30.14
C LYS A 87 26.87 0.65 30.88
N ASP A 88 28.11 0.78 30.43
CA ASP A 88 29.22 1.03 31.34
C ASP A 88 30.34 1.80 30.61
N VAL A 89 31.10 2.58 31.39
CA VAL A 89 32.24 3.48 31.08
C VAL A 89 31.92 4.98 30.84
N PRO A 90 32.50 5.90 31.67
CA PRO A 90 32.34 7.34 31.53
C PRO A 90 33.39 8.03 30.64
N ALA A 91 32.88 9.09 30.00
CA ALA A 91 33.48 10.24 29.28
C ALA A 91 35.00 10.52 29.32
N VAL A 92 35.59 10.78 28.14
CA VAL A 92 36.46 11.96 27.84
C VAL A 92 36.31 12.38 26.36
N LYS A 93 36.30 13.70 26.12
CA LYS A 93 36.17 14.38 24.81
C LYS A 93 37.52 14.50 24.07
N LYS A 94 37.50 14.26 22.73
CA LYS A 94 38.14 14.92 21.53
C LYS A 94 39.52 15.62 21.67
N PRO A 95 40.35 15.83 20.61
CA PRO A 95 40.20 15.54 19.16
C PRO A 95 41.50 15.10 18.41
N THR A 96 41.41 15.00 17.08
CA THR A 96 42.45 15.22 16.05
C THR A 96 43.35 14.07 15.53
N THR A 97 43.66 14.26 14.24
CA THR A 97 44.70 13.71 13.34
C THR A 97 44.57 12.28 12.82
N SER A 98 44.31 12.22 11.51
CA SER A 98 45.01 11.40 10.52
C SER A 98 46.30 10.76 11.05
N ASP A 99 46.38 9.44 11.08
CA ASP A 99 47.30 8.67 10.26
C ASP A 99 47.18 7.16 10.50
N LYS A 100 47.43 6.42 9.43
CA LYS A 100 47.45 4.97 9.27
C LYS A 100 48.59 4.36 10.11
N PRO A 101 48.36 3.29 10.88
CA PRO A 101 49.19 2.09 10.65
C PRO A 101 48.51 0.73 10.91
N LYS A 102 48.84 -0.19 10.00
CA LYS A 102 49.11 -1.64 10.14
C LYS A 102 48.60 -2.37 11.39
N ALA A 103 47.63 -3.26 11.20
CA ALA A 103 47.24 -4.27 12.18
C ALA A 103 48.37 -5.29 12.43
N PRO A 104 48.57 -5.75 13.68
CA PRO A 104 49.54 -6.78 14.01
C PRO A 104 49.01 -8.16 13.62
N ARG A 105 49.92 -8.92 13.01
CA ARG A 105 49.85 -10.33 12.66
C ARG A 105 49.68 -11.16 13.94
N THR A 106 48.52 -11.77 14.12
CA THR A 106 48.40 -12.96 14.99
C THR A 106 48.90 -14.16 14.20
N GLU A 107 50.00 -14.75 14.67
CA GLU A 107 50.48 -16.06 14.24
C GLU A 107 49.39 -17.09 14.53
N ILE A 108 48.82 -17.63 13.46
CA ILE A 108 48.09 -18.89 13.52
C ILE A 108 49.16 -19.98 13.40
N VAL A 109 49.32 -20.74 14.48
CA VAL A 109 50.06 -22.00 14.49
C VAL A 109 49.44 -22.88 13.41
N ARG A 110 50.26 -23.21 12.40
CA ARG A 110 50.00 -24.26 11.45
C ARG A 110 50.13 -25.58 12.18
N GLU A 111 49.02 -26.28 12.39
CA GLU A 111 49.03 -27.72 12.45
C GLU A 111 48.51 -28.20 11.09
N ASP A 112 49.34 -29.01 10.44
CA ASP A 112 49.25 -29.45 9.06
C ASP A 112 48.07 -30.43 8.88
N GLU A 113 46.90 -29.92 8.47
CA GLU A 113 45.79 -30.71 7.90
C GLU A 113 45.25 -30.02 6.64
N GLU A 114 46.16 -29.60 5.76
CA GLU A 114 45.88 -28.89 4.49
C GLU A 114 45.40 -29.80 3.35
N GLU A 115 45.29 -31.12 3.54
CA GLU A 115 44.98 -32.06 2.45
C GLU A 115 43.48 -32.40 2.27
N ASP A 116 42.58 -32.06 3.20
CA ASP A 116 41.20 -32.58 3.17
C ASP A 116 40.08 -31.57 2.82
N LEU A 117 40.40 -30.30 2.51
CA LEU A 117 39.38 -29.25 2.25
C LEU A 117 39.35 -28.70 0.82
N GLU A 118 40.26 -29.09 -0.07
CA GLU A 118 40.26 -28.61 -1.46
C GLU A 118 39.12 -29.19 -2.32
N ASP A 119 38.50 -30.30 -1.91
CA ASP A 119 37.41 -30.98 -2.64
C ASP A 119 35.99 -30.66 -2.11
N ALA A 120 35.86 -29.74 -1.13
CA ALA A 120 34.55 -29.31 -0.64
C ALA A 120 33.85 -28.38 -1.65
N ARG A 121 32.91 -28.95 -2.40
CA ARG A 121 32.11 -28.26 -3.44
C ARG A 121 31.40 -27.02 -2.87
N GLY A 122 31.88 -25.82 -3.21
CA GLY A 122 31.22 -24.54 -2.93
C GLY A 122 31.97 -23.57 -2.00
N TYR A 123 33.18 -23.90 -1.54
CA TYR A 123 34.01 -22.99 -0.74
C TYR A 123 35.39 -22.82 -1.38
N LYS A 124 35.62 -21.65 -1.99
CA LYS A 124 36.97 -21.20 -2.36
C LYS A 124 37.20 -19.85 -1.67
N ASN A 125 38.30 -19.73 -0.93
CA ASN A 125 38.72 -18.52 -0.22
C ASN A 125 37.76 -18.02 0.89
N GLY A 126 36.97 -18.91 1.51
CA GLY A 126 36.15 -18.56 2.69
C GLY A 126 34.91 -17.71 2.43
N LEU A 127 34.52 -17.53 1.16
CA LEU A 127 33.23 -16.94 0.79
C LEU A 127 32.33 -18.03 0.20
N PRO A 128 31.03 -18.12 0.59
CA PRO A 128 30.10 -19.09 0.01
C PRO A 128 29.85 -18.74 -1.45
N TYR A 129 30.57 -19.42 -2.35
CA TYR A 129 30.57 -19.14 -3.77
C TYR A 129 29.69 -20.17 -4.47
N PHE A 130 28.38 -19.91 -4.53
CA PHE A 130 27.41 -20.75 -5.26
C PHE A 130 27.45 -20.43 -6.75
N HIS A 131 28.52 -20.82 -7.43
CA HIS A 131 28.47 -20.97 -8.88
C HIS A 131 27.94 -22.37 -9.17
N ARG A 132 26.65 -22.45 -9.56
CA ARG A 132 26.16 -23.64 -10.25
C ARG A 132 26.86 -23.67 -11.61
N GLU A 133 27.95 -24.41 -11.68
CA GLU A 133 28.58 -24.71 -12.96
C GLU A 133 27.57 -25.46 -13.81
N GLN A 134 27.15 -24.83 -14.90
CA GLN A 134 26.16 -25.44 -15.79
C GLN A 134 26.76 -26.68 -16.42
N SER A 135 26.05 -27.81 -16.30
CA SER A 135 26.47 -29.07 -16.91
C SER A 135 26.59 -28.91 -18.43
N GLN A 136 27.35 -29.78 -19.10
CA GLN A 136 27.49 -29.76 -20.55
C GLN A 136 26.12 -29.78 -21.25
N VAL A 137 25.18 -30.56 -20.69
CA VAL A 137 23.79 -30.65 -21.14
C VAL A 137 23.03 -29.33 -20.93
N GLU A 138 23.25 -28.64 -19.82
CA GLU A 138 22.62 -27.32 -19.57
C GLU A 138 23.19 -26.25 -20.51
N LYS A 139 24.49 -26.27 -20.78
CA LYS A 139 25.12 -25.37 -21.76
C LYS A 139 24.63 -25.63 -23.18
N GLU A 140 24.46 -26.89 -23.54
CA GLU A 140 23.88 -27.30 -24.83
C GLU A 140 22.40 -26.89 -24.95
N LEU A 141 21.65 -26.96 -23.84
CA LEU A 141 20.23 -26.56 -23.80
C LEU A 141 20.03 -25.04 -23.82
N ILE A 142 20.94 -24.30 -23.19
CA ILE A 142 20.95 -22.83 -23.17
C ILE A 142 21.36 -22.26 -24.54
N GLY A 143 22.21 -22.97 -25.28
CA GLY A 143 22.59 -22.61 -26.64
C GLY A 143 23.21 -21.21 -26.73
N ASN A 144 22.93 -20.50 -27.83
CA ASN A 144 23.49 -19.18 -28.10
C ASN A 144 22.48 -18.07 -27.73
N ILE A 145 22.56 -17.56 -26.51
CA ILE A 145 21.70 -16.45 -26.02
C ILE A 145 22.21 -15.07 -26.48
N ALA A 146 23.17 -15.00 -27.40
CA ALA A 146 23.64 -13.71 -27.90
C ALA A 146 22.46 -12.99 -28.59
N PRO A 147 22.13 -11.74 -28.20
CA PRO A 147 21.05 -10.99 -28.80
C PRO A 147 21.31 -10.85 -30.30
N GLN A 148 20.45 -11.44 -31.12
CA GLN A 148 20.58 -11.36 -32.56
C GLN A 148 20.18 -9.96 -33.03
N LYS A 149 21.02 -9.38 -33.88
CA LYS A 149 20.72 -8.10 -34.53
C LYS A 149 19.48 -8.29 -35.42
N ILE A 150 18.42 -7.56 -35.14
CA ILE A 150 17.20 -7.55 -35.96
C ILE A 150 17.61 -7.08 -37.36
N GLN A 151 17.41 -7.95 -38.35
CA GLN A 151 17.52 -7.55 -39.75
C GLN A 151 16.17 -6.96 -40.17
N ASP A 152 16.17 -5.74 -40.68
CA ASP A 152 14.98 -4.98 -41.13
C ASP A 152 14.32 -5.55 -42.41
N THR A 153 14.34 -6.86 -42.59
CA THR A 153 13.69 -7.57 -43.70
C THR A 153 13.11 -8.86 -43.18
N THR A 154 12.12 -8.75 -42.31
CA THR A 154 10.81 -9.41 -42.36
C THR A 154 10.13 -8.94 -41.08
N ALA A 155 9.20 -8.00 -41.20
CA ALA A 155 8.31 -7.69 -40.09
C ALA A 155 7.73 -9.03 -39.61
N PRO A 156 7.98 -9.49 -38.37
CA PRO A 156 7.09 -10.49 -37.81
C PRO A 156 5.73 -9.82 -37.89
N ALA A 157 4.79 -10.45 -38.59
CA ALA A 157 3.42 -9.98 -38.65
C ALA A 157 3.06 -9.62 -37.22
N ALA A 158 2.98 -8.31 -36.96
CA ALA A 158 2.48 -7.81 -35.72
C ALA A 158 1.18 -8.57 -35.54
N ILE A 159 1.03 -9.21 -34.39
CA ILE A 159 -0.25 -9.74 -33.99
C ILE A 159 -1.14 -8.49 -33.89
N THR A 160 -1.73 -8.09 -35.01
CA THR A 160 -2.66 -6.99 -35.19
C THR A 160 -4.03 -7.43 -34.68
N ALA A 161 -4.03 -8.05 -33.50
CA ALA A 161 -5.22 -8.08 -32.68
C ALA A 161 -4.96 -7.01 -31.61
N PRO A 162 -5.68 -5.88 -31.59
CA PRO A 162 -5.68 -5.05 -30.40
C PRO A 162 -5.98 -5.95 -29.20
N PRO A 163 -5.29 -5.78 -28.06
CA PRO A 163 -5.63 -6.55 -26.87
C PRO A 163 -7.14 -6.38 -26.64
N LYS A 164 -7.89 -7.49 -26.60
CA LYS A 164 -9.34 -7.48 -26.32
C LYS A 164 -9.64 -7.07 -24.87
N HIS A 165 -8.64 -6.57 -24.15
CA HIS A 165 -8.74 -6.16 -22.76
C HIS A 165 -8.30 -4.70 -22.63
N ASP A 166 -8.94 -4.00 -21.72
CA ASP A 166 -8.80 -2.57 -21.47
C ASP A 166 -7.49 -2.14 -20.76
N GLY A 167 -6.44 -2.97 -20.83
CA GLY A 167 -5.19 -2.80 -20.08
C GLY A 167 -4.00 -2.46 -20.97
N SER A 168 -2.88 -2.05 -20.36
CA SER A 168 -1.64 -1.80 -21.09
C SER A 168 -1.14 -3.03 -21.82
N ALA A 169 -0.54 -2.83 -22.99
CA ALA A 169 -0.01 -3.90 -23.84
C ALA A 169 1.04 -4.79 -23.15
N TRP A 170 1.64 -4.32 -22.05
CA TRP A 170 2.60 -5.06 -21.24
C TRP A 170 1.98 -6.02 -20.21
N ASN A 171 0.67 -5.95 -19.99
CA ASN A 171 -0.02 -6.71 -18.95
C ASN A 171 -0.84 -7.87 -19.51
N HIS A 172 -0.17 -8.79 -20.20
CA HIS A 172 -0.81 -9.98 -20.79
C HIS A 172 -1.43 -10.93 -19.76
N ALA A 173 -0.98 -10.89 -18.50
CA ALA A 173 -1.48 -11.75 -17.43
C ALA A 173 -2.77 -11.24 -16.76
N GLY A 174 -3.30 -10.08 -17.17
CA GLY A 174 -4.50 -9.49 -16.56
C GLY A 174 -4.29 -9.06 -15.09
N THR A 175 -3.05 -8.69 -14.75
CA THR A 175 -2.66 -8.19 -13.42
C THR A 175 -3.34 -6.85 -13.14
N PHE A 176 -3.42 -6.43 -11.88
CA PHE A 176 -3.91 -5.11 -11.50
C PHE A 176 -3.08 -3.99 -12.16
N GLU A 177 -3.74 -3.03 -12.80
CA GLU A 177 -3.13 -1.78 -13.30
C GLU A 177 -3.95 -0.60 -12.80
N GLU A 178 -3.30 0.42 -12.28
CA GLU A 178 -3.93 1.66 -11.81
C GLU A 178 -3.30 2.85 -12.53
N ARG A 179 -4.15 3.77 -12.99
CA ARG A 179 -3.73 5.04 -13.57
C ARG A 179 -4.36 6.17 -12.77
N ASP A 180 -3.52 7.05 -12.22
CA ASP A 180 -3.98 8.29 -11.61
C ASP A 180 -4.47 9.26 -12.69
N THR A 181 -5.69 9.74 -12.54
CA THR A 181 -6.36 10.69 -13.44
C THR A 181 -6.83 11.94 -12.70
N THR A 182 -6.34 12.16 -11.48
CA THR A 182 -6.78 13.24 -10.59
C THR A 182 -6.64 14.62 -11.23
N THR A 183 -5.54 14.85 -11.96
CA THR A 183 -5.28 16.11 -12.66
C THR A 183 -6.31 16.36 -13.77
N TRP A 184 -6.54 15.37 -14.63
CA TRP A 184 -7.52 15.44 -15.70
C TRP A 184 -8.93 15.73 -15.16
N CYS A 185 -9.33 15.07 -14.07
CA CYS A 185 -10.65 15.28 -13.48
C CYS A 185 -10.82 16.71 -12.93
N LYS A 186 -9.81 17.25 -12.23
CA LYS A 186 -9.84 18.61 -11.68
C LYS A 186 -9.97 19.66 -12.78
N ASP A 187 -9.17 19.53 -13.84
CA ASP A 187 -9.20 20.44 -14.97
C ASP A 187 -10.56 20.36 -15.68
N ARG A 188 -11.04 19.14 -15.93
CA ARG A 188 -12.30 18.92 -16.66
C ARG A 188 -13.53 19.42 -15.90
N LEU A 189 -13.60 19.17 -14.59
CA LEU A 189 -14.64 19.72 -13.72
C LEU A 189 -14.60 21.25 -13.72
N GLY A 190 -13.40 21.85 -13.68
CA GLY A 190 -13.21 23.30 -13.79
C GLY A 190 -13.76 23.88 -15.08
N GLU A 191 -13.46 23.26 -16.22
CA GLU A 191 -13.96 23.68 -17.54
C GLU A 191 -15.48 23.61 -17.65
N LEU A 192 -16.08 22.48 -17.23
CA LEU A 192 -17.51 22.24 -17.38
C LEU A 192 -18.36 23.15 -16.49
N LEU A 193 -17.86 23.49 -15.29
CA LEU A 193 -18.60 24.27 -14.30
C LEU A 193 -18.34 25.78 -14.37
N ARG A 194 -17.22 26.24 -14.96
CA ARG A 194 -16.86 27.68 -15.04
C ARG A 194 -17.88 28.54 -15.81
N ASN A 195 -18.55 27.99 -16.81
CA ASN A 195 -19.49 28.72 -17.66
C ASN A 195 -20.96 28.45 -17.30
N LEU A 196 -21.22 28.04 -16.06
CA LEU A 196 -22.56 27.70 -15.59
C LEU A 196 -23.42 28.96 -15.44
N GLN A 197 -24.43 29.12 -16.29
CA GLN A 197 -25.40 30.20 -16.20
C GLN A 197 -26.80 29.67 -16.47
N VAL A 198 -27.73 29.90 -15.54
CA VAL A 198 -29.09 29.37 -15.61
C VAL A 198 -30.10 30.48 -15.39
N LYS A 199 -31.17 30.47 -16.19
CA LYS A 199 -32.35 31.31 -15.96
C LYS A 199 -33.45 30.45 -15.34
N SER A 200 -33.81 30.73 -14.09
CA SER A 200 -34.85 29.98 -13.36
C SER A 200 -35.68 30.92 -12.48
N ASN A 201 -36.99 30.76 -12.47
CA ASN A 201 -37.96 31.58 -11.72
C ASN A 201 -37.73 33.10 -11.88
N GLY A 202 -37.36 33.57 -13.07
CA GLY A 202 -37.08 34.98 -13.36
C GLY A 202 -35.72 35.49 -12.86
N PHE A 203 -34.93 34.66 -12.19
CA PHE A 203 -33.56 34.96 -11.81
C PHE A 203 -32.57 34.42 -12.84
N THR A 204 -31.54 35.21 -13.16
CA THR A 204 -30.39 34.74 -13.92
C THR A 204 -29.24 34.49 -12.94
N ILE A 205 -28.96 33.23 -12.64
CA ILE A 205 -27.92 32.82 -11.70
C ILE A 205 -26.67 32.46 -12.49
N LYS A 206 -25.53 33.04 -12.11
CA LYS A 206 -24.22 32.78 -12.69
C LYS A 206 -23.34 32.09 -11.65
N GLY A 207 -22.75 30.96 -12.06
CA GLY A 207 -21.72 30.27 -11.31
C GLY A 207 -20.36 30.92 -11.54
N GLY A 208 -19.58 31.01 -10.46
CA GLY A 208 -18.17 31.36 -10.50
C GLY A 208 -17.30 30.13 -10.72
N GLU A 209 -16.00 30.32 -10.51
CA GLU A 209 -15.01 29.24 -10.55
C GLU A 209 -15.19 28.29 -9.35
N ILE A 210 -14.83 27.03 -9.56
CA ILE A 210 -14.79 26.02 -8.48
C ILE A 210 -13.68 26.37 -7.47
N LYS A 211 -13.99 26.25 -6.19
CA LYS A 211 -13.08 26.47 -5.07
C LYS A 211 -12.98 25.22 -4.21
N ASP A 212 -11.88 25.11 -3.47
CA ASP A 212 -11.64 24.05 -2.49
C ASP A 212 -11.77 22.62 -3.07
N VAL A 213 -11.28 22.40 -4.30
CA VAL A 213 -11.34 21.09 -4.97
C VAL A 213 -10.42 20.09 -4.26
N ARG A 214 -11.03 19.11 -3.60
CA ARG A 214 -10.37 18.00 -2.90
C ARG A 214 -10.87 16.69 -3.47
N GLY A 215 -10.03 15.67 -3.41
CA GLY A 215 -10.36 14.38 -3.98
C GLY A 215 -9.28 13.81 -4.87
N GLU A 216 -9.48 12.55 -5.21
CA GLU A 216 -8.60 11.72 -6.03
C GLU A 216 -9.43 10.95 -7.05
N SER A 217 -8.80 10.62 -8.17
CA SER A 217 -9.40 9.73 -9.17
C SER A 217 -8.38 8.79 -9.76
N SER A 218 -8.76 7.53 -9.88
CA SER A 218 -7.94 6.53 -10.54
C SER A 218 -8.78 5.56 -11.37
N ILE A 219 -8.18 5.11 -12.47
CA ILE A 219 -8.76 4.09 -13.35
C ILE A 219 -8.02 2.78 -13.07
N CYS A 220 -8.73 1.83 -12.47
CA CYS A 220 -8.21 0.52 -12.11
C CYS A 220 -8.67 -0.53 -13.13
N VAL A 221 -7.72 -1.22 -13.77
CA VAL A 221 -7.98 -2.37 -14.64
C VAL A 221 -7.73 -3.63 -13.84
N VAL A 222 -8.79 -4.38 -13.53
CA VAL A 222 -8.71 -5.64 -12.77
C VAL A 222 -9.29 -6.76 -13.62
N ARG A 223 -8.48 -7.79 -13.92
CA ARG A 223 -8.89 -8.94 -14.75
C ARG A 223 -9.50 -8.50 -16.10
N GLY A 224 -8.96 -7.44 -16.69
CA GLY A 224 -9.41 -6.90 -17.98
C GLY A 224 -10.66 -6.00 -17.94
N LYS A 225 -11.25 -5.74 -16.77
CA LYS A 225 -12.38 -4.79 -16.61
C LYS A 225 -11.91 -3.48 -15.98
N LYS A 226 -12.22 -2.35 -16.61
CA LYS A 226 -12.00 -1.01 -16.03
C LYS A 226 -12.97 -0.74 -14.87
N ARG A 227 -12.44 -0.10 -13.85
CA ARG A 227 -13.16 0.46 -12.70
C ARG A 227 -12.75 1.91 -12.59
N PHE A 228 -13.71 2.79 -12.76
CA PHE A 228 -13.54 4.23 -12.67
C PHE A 228 -13.84 4.61 -11.23
N LEU A 229 -12.79 4.98 -10.49
CA LEU A 229 -12.88 5.42 -9.11
C LEU A 229 -12.62 6.91 -9.10
N PHE A 230 -13.50 7.67 -8.47
CA PHE A 230 -13.28 9.07 -8.16
C PHE A 230 -14.14 9.45 -6.98
N ASP A 231 -13.64 10.40 -6.21
CA ASP A 231 -14.34 11.03 -5.10
C ASP A 231 -13.86 12.49 -5.08
N PHE A 232 -14.79 13.44 -5.22
CA PHE A 232 -14.47 14.86 -5.20
C PHE A 232 -15.42 15.67 -4.32
N ASP A 233 -14.81 16.59 -3.57
CA ASP A 233 -15.46 17.68 -2.85
C ASP A 233 -15.06 19.00 -3.48
N PHE A 234 -16.02 19.89 -3.71
CA PHE A 234 -15.73 21.25 -4.18
C PHE A 234 -16.87 22.21 -3.88
N THR A 235 -16.60 23.51 -3.98
CA THR A 235 -17.58 24.56 -3.77
C THR A 235 -17.69 25.46 -4.99
N ILE A 236 -18.92 25.75 -5.42
CA ILE A 236 -19.22 26.73 -6.47
C ILE A 236 -19.82 27.97 -5.81
N GLU A 237 -19.18 29.13 -5.98
CA GLU A 237 -19.81 30.41 -5.62
C GLU A 237 -20.77 30.85 -6.72
N TRP A 238 -21.93 31.39 -6.35
CA TRP A 238 -22.94 31.83 -7.30
C TRP A 238 -23.43 33.25 -6.98
N GLU A 239 -23.80 33.97 -8.02
CA GLU A 239 -24.33 35.33 -7.96
C GLU A 239 -25.56 35.48 -8.88
N VAL A 240 -26.51 36.31 -8.47
CA VAL A 240 -27.69 36.60 -9.29
C VAL A 240 -27.45 37.89 -10.08
N ILE A 241 -27.54 37.82 -11.41
CA ILE A 241 -27.38 39.01 -12.25
C ILE A 241 -28.60 39.93 -12.05
N GLY A 242 -28.33 41.20 -11.76
CA GLY A 242 -29.36 42.23 -11.54
C GLY A 242 -29.84 42.35 -10.10
N LYS A 243 -29.41 41.46 -9.19
CA LYS A 243 -29.70 41.56 -7.74
C LYS A 243 -28.41 41.33 -6.96
N SER A 244 -28.27 41.90 -5.77
CA SER A 244 -27.05 41.73 -4.96
C SER A 244 -27.01 40.40 -4.16
N PHE A 245 -27.70 39.36 -4.65
CA PHE A 245 -27.79 38.06 -3.99
C PHE A 245 -26.64 37.16 -4.40
N LYS A 246 -26.04 36.51 -3.41
CA LYS A 246 -24.89 35.63 -3.59
C LYS A 246 -24.87 34.52 -2.56
N GLY A 247 -24.21 33.44 -2.90
CA GLY A 247 -24.03 32.30 -2.02
C GLY A 247 -23.04 31.30 -2.56
N LYS A 248 -23.01 30.13 -1.92
CA LYS A 248 -22.11 29.03 -2.23
C LYS A 248 -22.90 27.72 -2.30
N LEU A 249 -22.56 26.88 -3.26
CA LEU A 249 -23.08 25.53 -3.41
C LEU A 249 -21.92 24.57 -3.13
N VAL A 250 -22.01 23.86 -2.01
CA VAL A 250 -21.00 22.90 -1.56
C VAL A 250 -21.43 21.53 -2.03
N PHE A 251 -20.60 20.90 -2.85
CA PHE A 251 -20.73 19.53 -3.31
C PHE A 251 -19.79 18.66 -2.48
N LYS A 252 -20.32 17.59 -1.89
CA LYS A 252 -19.53 16.57 -1.23
C LYS A 252 -19.82 15.19 -1.76
N ASP A 253 -18.84 14.33 -1.63
CA ASP A 253 -18.93 12.91 -1.97
C ASP A 253 -19.42 12.74 -3.41
N ILE A 254 -18.86 13.51 -4.36
CA ILE A 254 -19.21 13.39 -5.77
C ILE A 254 -18.51 12.18 -6.35
N ASP A 255 -19.30 11.15 -6.63
CA ASP A 255 -18.83 9.85 -7.11
C ASP A 255 -19.68 9.30 -8.27
N ASN A 256 -19.49 8.02 -8.60
CA ASN A 256 -20.19 7.34 -9.69
C ASN A 256 -21.56 6.75 -9.26
N GLU A 257 -21.86 6.72 -7.96
CA GLU A 257 -23.13 6.22 -7.41
C GLU A 257 -24.19 7.33 -7.38
N GLY A 258 -23.75 8.60 -7.33
CA GLY A 258 -24.60 9.76 -7.50
C GLY A 258 -25.41 10.11 -6.24
N ASP A 259 -24.99 9.62 -5.08
CA ASP A 259 -25.52 9.96 -3.75
C ASP A 259 -24.93 11.26 -3.17
N ASN A 260 -24.34 12.07 -4.04
CA ASN A 260 -23.90 13.46 -3.87
C ASN A 260 -24.66 14.26 -2.78
N GLU A 261 -23.95 14.70 -1.73
CA GLU A 261 -24.49 15.63 -0.74
C GLU A 261 -24.29 17.08 -1.21
N ILE A 262 -25.38 17.78 -1.55
CA ILE A 262 -25.32 19.17 -2.03
C ILE A 262 -25.96 20.11 -1.01
N THR A 263 -25.16 21.05 -0.49
CA THR A 263 -25.62 22.07 0.47
C THR A 263 -25.50 23.47 -0.12
N CYS A 264 -26.61 24.22 -0.11
CA CYS A 264 -26.60 25.64 -0.49
C CYS A 264 -26.46 26.55 0.74
N ARG A 265 -25.50 27.47 0.71
CA ARG A 265 -25.29 28.52 1.72
C ARG A 265 -25.52 29.89 1.08
N TYR A 266 -26.21 30.78 1.78
CA TYR A 266 -26.52 32.13 1.30
C TYR A 266 -25.63 33.14 2.04
N ASP A 267 -24.85 33.93 1.29
CA ASP A 267 -24.06 35.02 1.85
C ASP A 267 -24.87 36.33 1.89
N LYS A 268 -25.69 36.55 0.86
CA LYS A 268 -26.67 37.64 0.79
C LYS A 268 -27.97 37.11 0.20
N SER A 269 -29.01 37.09 1.01
CA SER A 269 -30.36 36.65 0.64
C SER A 269 -31.32 37.85 0.55
N PRO A 270 -32.48 37.68 -0.10
CA PRO A 270 -33.56 38.67 -0.04
C PRO A 270 -34.05 38.86 1.39
N SER A 271 -34.48 40.08 1.72
CA SER A 271 -35.15 40.37 3.00
C SER A 271 -36.60 39.88 3.01
N ASP A 272 -37.24 39.80 1.83
CA ASP A 272 -38.59 39.31 1.66
C ASP A 272 -38.61 37.77 1.67
N ALA A 273 -39.47 37.17 2.49
CA ALA A 273 -39.61 35.74 2.64
C ALA A 273 -40.09 35.06 1.35
N THR A 274 -40.99 35.69 0.58
CA THR A 274 -41.48 35.09 -0.68
C THR A 274 -40.40 35.06 -1.75
N GLU A 275 -39.64 36.15 -1.87
CA GLU A 275 -38.52 36.24 -2.81
C GLU A 275 -37.39 35.28 -2.41
N ALA A 276 -37.11 35.14 -1.11
CA ALA A 276 -36.13 34.17 -0.59
C ALA A 276 -36.53 32.73 -0.93
N GLN A 277 -37.81 32.38 -0.79
CA GLN A 277 -38.31 31.06 -1.17
C GLN A 277 -38.15 30.82 -2.68
N GLN A 278 -38.57 31.78 -3.52
CA GLN A 278 -38.43 31.70 -4.98
C GLN A 278 -36.97 31.56 -5.43
N LEU A 279 -36.05 32.28 -4.78
CA LEU A 279 -34.61 32.15 -5.03
C LEU A 279 -34.11 30.76 -4.63
N SER A 280 -34.54 30.24 -3.48
CA SER A 280 -34.14 28.91 -3.04
C SER A 280 -34.62 27.81 -3.99
N ASP A 281 -35.84 27.96 -4.51
CA ASP A 281 -36.41 27.05 -5.51
C ASP A 281 -35.68 27.20 -6.85
N ALA A 282 -35.32 28.42 -7.26
CA ALA A 282 -34.53 28.68 -8.47
C ALA A 282 -33.14 28.02 -8.41
N ILE A 283 -32.49 28.06 -7.24
CA ILE A 283 -31.18 27.44 -7.01
C ILE A 283 -31.32 25.92 -7.04
N LYS A 284 -32.26 25.32 -6.30
CA LYS A 284 -32.43 23.86 -6.23
C LYS A 284 -32.89 23.26 -7.56
N SER A 285 -33.93 23.83 -8.18
CA SER A 285 -34.54 23.28 -9.39
C SER A 285 -33.82 23.67 -10.69
N GLY A 286 -33.15 24.83 -10.69
CA GLY A 286 -32.43 25.35 -11.85
C GLY A 286 -30.93 25.13 -11.75
N PHE A 287 -30.27 25.93 -10.89
CA PHE A 287 -28.81 25.99 -10.87
C PHE A 287 -28.14 24.67 -10.44
N GLN A 288 -28.61 24.07 -9.35
CA GLN A 288 -28.12 22.78 -8.85
C GLN A 288 -28.41 21.65 -9.86
N LYS A 289 -29.57 21.64 -10.49
CA LYS A 289 -29.93 20.65 -11.50
C LYS A 289 -29.03 20.73 -12.74
N GLU A 290 -28.75 21.95 -13.24
CA GLU A 290 -27.82 22.13 -14.35
C GLU A 290 -26.38 21.74 -13.94
N ALA A 291 -25.94 22.10 -12.73
CA ALA A 291 -24.63 21.67 -12.23
C ALA A 291 -24.52 20.13 -12.21
N LEU A 292 -25.54 19.43 -11.72
CA LEU A 292 -25.63 17.97 -11.76
C LEU A 292 -25.64 17.43 -13.19
N ALA A 293 -26.29 18.09 -14.14
CA ALA A 293 -26.25 17.69 -15.54
C ALA A 293 -24.84 17.79 -16.14
N ARG A 294 -24.07 18.84 -15.79
CA ARG A 294 -22.66 18.97 -16.18
C ARG A 294 -21.77 17.92 -15.53
N ILE A 295 -22.03 17.57 -14.26
CA ILE A 295 -21.35 16.46 -13.58
C ILE A 295 -21.70 15.13 -14.27
N GLY A 296 -22.95 14.91 -14.69
CA GLY A 296 -23.33 13.73 -15.46
C GLY A 296 -22.60 13.63 -16.82
N GLN A 297 -22.37 14.78 -17.49
CA GLN A 297 -21.52 14.83 -18.67
C GLN A 297 -20.07 14.45 -18.34
N PHE A 298 -19.51 15.02 -17.27
CA PHE A 298 -18.18 14.66 -16.78
C PHE A 298 -18.04 13.15 -16.52
N ILE A 299 -19.02 12.53 -15.84
CA ILE A 299 -19.03 11.09 -15.55
C ILE A 299 -19.05 10.28 -16.84
N THR A 300 -19.84 10.71 -17.82
CA THR A 300 -19.91 10.03 -19.14
C THR A 300 -18.57 10.09 -19.86
N GLU A 301 -17.90 11.25 -19.83
CA GLU A 301 -16.58 11.43 -20.44
C GLU A 301 -15.48 10.67 -19.68
N TYR A 302 -15.53 10.65 -18.34
CA TYR A 302 -14.57 9.92 -17.52
C TYR A 302 -14.67 8.41 -17.74
N ASN A 303 -15.89 7.87 -17.84
CA ASN A 303 -16.13 6.46 -18.15
C ASN A 303 -15.73 6.09 -19.61
N ALA A 304 -15.43 7.07 -20.47
CA ALA A 304 -14.98 6.85 -21.83
C ALA A 304 -13.44 6.80 -21.99
N LEU A 305 -12.68 7.11 -20.93
CA LEU A 305 -11.21 6.98 -20.88
C LEU A 305 -10.77 5.51 -20.82
#